data_AF-A0A935RT67-F1
#
_entry.id   AF-A0A935RT67-F1
#
_cell.length_a   1.000
_cell.length_b   1.000
_cell.length_c   1.000
_cell.angle_alpha   90.00
_cell.angle_beta   90.00
_cell.angle_gamma   90.00
#
_symmetry.space_group_name_H-M   'P 1'
#
loop_
_entity.id
_entity.type
_entity.pdbx_description
1 polymer ?
#
loop_
_entity_poly.entity_id
_entity_poly.type
_entity_poly.pdbx_seq_one_letter_code
_entity_poly.pdbx_strand_id
1 'polypeptide(L)'
;MLKIIHIGLRTFKHISWLNNLNVKKLEELQIISNDSLSFCNYEPICNYLNENKGKHEIRFNKSGCNSAEEILEACRTVGVDDLPEKDLTIYPNPTNNHFYIESDAELGSDDVEIWTMTGSKVPFSRVGDAIYPHALDSGILIVKIKISGQTLVKKIIYLP
;
A
#
# COMPACT_ATOMS: atom_id res chain seq x y z
N MET A 1 13.26 -5.65 -30.85
CA MET A 1 11.83 -5.84 -31.20
C MET A 1 11.07 -4.83 -30.36
N LEU A 2 10.72 -3.68 -30.96
CA LEU A 2 9.99 -2.60 -30.31
C LEU A 2 8.73 -3.17 -29.66
N LYS A 3 8.55 -2.99 -28.35
CA LYS A 3 7.27 -3.24 -27.69
C LYS A 3 6.64 -1.89 -27.35
N ILE A 4 5.53 -1.61 -28.00
CA ILE A 4 4.66 -0.45 -27.76
C ILE A 4 3.40 -0.98 -27.09
N ILE A 5 2.94 -0.33 -26.01
CA ILE A 5 1.61 -0.59 -25.43
C ILE A 5 0.71 0.57 -25.84
N HIS A 6 -0.36 0.25 -26.57
CA HIS A 6 -1.40 1.20 -26.95
C HIS A 6 -2.72 0.84 -26.26
N ILE A 7 -3.29 1.79 -25.53
CA ILE A 7 -4.55 1.64 -24.79
C ILE A 7 -5.52 2.71 -25.26
N GLY A 8 -6.51 2.28 -26.06
CA GLY A 8 -7.56 3.12 -26.64
C GLY A 8 -8.96 2.52 -26.44
N LEU A 9 -9.29 2.19 -25.20
CA LEU A 9 -10.48 1.46 -24.80
C LEU A 9 -11.53 2.41 -24.18
N ARG A 10 -12.40 2.97 -25.02
CA ARG A 10 -13.43 3.95 -24.61
C ARG A 10 -14.47 3.44 -23.59
N THR A 11 -14.59 2.13 -23.41
CA THR A 11 -15.65 1.49 -22.60
C THR A 11 -15.18 0.97 -21.25
N PHE A 12 -13.89 0.72 -21.06
CA PHE A 12 -13.38 0.11 -19.84
C PHE A 12 -13.10 1.14 -18.76
N LYS A 13 -13.56 0.87 -17.54
CA LYS A 13 -13.27 1.70 -16.36
C LYS A 13 -11.93 1.41 -15.71
N HIS A 14 -11.39 0.21 -15.98
CA HIS A 14 -10.18 -0.34 -15.36
C HIS A 14 -9.34 -1.08 -16.41
N ILE A 15 -8.02 -1.05 -16.22
CA ILE A 15 -7.04 -1.75 -17.07
C ILE A 15 -6.16 -2.69 -16.22
N SER A 16 -6.76 -3.35 -15.22
CA SER A 16 -6.08 -4.24 -14.27
C SER A 16 -5.32 -5.41 -14.92
N TRP A 17 -5.69 -5.81 -16.14
CA TRP A 17 -4.95 -6.78 -16.94
C TRP A 17 -3.47 -6.38 -17.17
N LEU A 18 -3.14 -5.10 -17.03
CA LEU A 18 -1.76 -4.61 -17.11
C LEU A 18 -0.86 -5.10 -15.99
N ASN A 19 -1.38 -5.44 -14.81
CA ASN A 19 -0.56 -5.87 -13.65
C ASN A 19 0.33 -7.08 -13.97
N ASN A 20 -0.05 -7.88 -14.96
CA ASN A 20 0.71 -9.05 -15.37
C ASN A 20 1.74 -8.76 -16.49
N LEU A 21 1.91 -7.49 -16.90
CA LEU A 21 2.82 -7.12 -17.98
C LEU A 21 4.23 -6.81 -17.47
N ASN A 22 5.21 -7.47 -18.07
CA ASN A 22 6.61 -7.16 -17.87
C ASN A 22 7.02 -5.91 -18.69
N VAL A 23 6.99 -4.76 -18.04
CA VAL A 23 7.34 -3.45 -18.63
C VAL A 23 8.84 -3.21 -18.84
N LYS A 24 9.73 -4.14 -18.45
CA LYS A 24 11.19 -3.99 -18.63
C LYS A 24 11.65 -3.86 -20.09
N LYS A 25 10.79 -4.21 -21.05
CA LYS A 25 11.07 -4.12 -22.50
C LYS A 25 10.18 -3.10 -23.21
N LEU A 26 9.46 -2.25 -22.47
CA LEU A 26 8.54 -1.28 -23.06
C LEU A 26 9.32 -0.05 -23.54
N GLU A 27 9.19 0.30 -24.80
CA GLU A 27 9.87 1.47 -25.38
C GLU A 27 8.94 2.68 -25.47
N GLU A 28 7.63 2.44 -25.62
CA GLU A 28 6.61 3.49 -25.74
C GLU A 28 5.28 3.10 -25.07
N LEU A 29 4.69 4.05 -24.35
CA LEU A 29 3.39 3.93 -23.68
C LEU A 29 2.39 4.94 -24.26
N GLN A 30 1.27 4.45 -24.80
CA GLN A 30 0.19 5.29 -25.30
C GLN A 30 -1.11 4.98 -24.55
N ILE A 31 -1.67 5.96 -23.85
CA ILE A 31 -2.97 5.88 -23.16
C ILE A 31 -3.81 7.05 -23.67
N ILE A 32 -4.65 6.80 -24.67
CA ILE A 32 -5.32 7.86 -25.42
C ILE A 32 -6.81 7.55 -25.57
N SER A 33 -7.69 8.56 -25.45
CA SER A 33 -9.13 8.41 -25.70
C SER A 33 -9.85 7.41 -24.78
N ASN A 34 -9.48 7.36 -23.49
CA ASN A 34 -10.13 6.50 -22.49
C ASN A 34 -11.00 7.33 -21.51
N ASP A 35 -12.09 7.91 -21.99
CA ASP A 35 -12.99 8.79 -21.21
C ASP A 35 -13.67 8.10 -20.01
N SER A 36 -13.73 6.76 -20.03
CA SER A 36 -14.30 5.95 -18.94
C SER A 36 -13.27 5.50 -17.89
N LEU A 37 -11.98 5.63 -18.17
CA LEU A 37 -10.90 5.07 -17.35
C LEU A 37 -10.82 5.80 -16.01
N SER A 38 -11.28 5.16 -14.94
CA SER A 38 -11.32 5.79 -13.61
C SER A 38 -10.10 5.45 -12.75
N PHE A 39 -9.29 4.48 -13.18
CA PHE A 39 -8.07 4.04 -12.49
C PHE A 39 -6.97 3.83 -13.52
N CYS A 40 -5.78 4.38 -13.26
CA CYS A 40 -4.63 4.37 -14.18
C CYS A 40 -3.29 4.21 -13.45
N ASN A 41 -3.28 4.22 -12.12
CA ASN A 41 -2.12 4.06 -11.24
C ASN A 41 -1.71 2.59 -11.06
N TYR A 42 -1.71 1.81 -12.14
CA TYR A 42 -1.24 0.44 -12.09
C TYR A 42 0.28 0.41 -12.02
N GLU A 43 0.84 -0.45 -11.18
CA GLU A 43 2.27 -0.50 -10.89
C GLU A 43 3.17 -0.50 -12.14
N PRO A 44 2.88 -1.24 -13.22
CA PRO A 44 3.70 -1.20 -14.42
C PRO A 44 3.70 0.17 -15.14
N ILE A 45 2.57 0.90 -15.10
CA ILE A 45 2.48 2.26 -15.62
C ILE A 45 3.24 3.23 -14.70
N CYS A 46 3.01 3.13 -13.38
CA CYS A 46 3.69 3.97 -12.39
C CYS A 46 5.20 3.85 -12.51
N ASN A 47 5.71 2.62 -12.59
CA ASN A 47 7.15 2.34 -12.75
C ASN A 47 7.68 2.87 -14.08
N TYR A 48 6.91 2.73 -15.18
CA TYR A 48 7.32 3.26 -16.48
C TYR A 48 7.49 4.79 -16.47
N LEU A 49 6.51 5.51 -15.90
CA LEU A 49 6.51 6.96 -15.82
C LEU A 49 7.54 7.49 -14.81
N ASN A 50 7.65 6.88 -13.63
CA ASN A 50 8.56 7.33 -12.58
C ASN A 50 10.03 7.12 -12.92
N GLU A 51 10.37 6.02 -13.60
CA GLU A 51 11.73 5.75 -14.09
C GLU A 51 12.03 6.46 -15.43
N ASN A 52 11.07 7.18 -16.00
CA ASN A 52 11.18 7.88 -17.28
C ASN A 52 11.76 6.98 -18.40
N LYS A 53 11.24 5.74 -18.53
CA LYS A 53 11.83 4.67 -19.37
C LYS A 53 11.81 4.95 -20.86
N GLY A 54 10.95 5.84 -21.33
CA GLY A 54 10.77 6.09 -22.75
C GLY A 54 9.67 7.10 -23.06
N LYS A 55 9.27 7.11 -24.32
CA LYS A 55 8.26 8.05 -24.82
C LYS A 55 6.88 7.64 -24.32
N HIS A 56 6.07 8.62 -23.95
CA HIS A 56 4.68 8.38 -23.63
C HIS A 56 3.77 9.42 -24.26
N GLU A 57 2.56 8.99 -24.57
CA GLU A 57 1.47 9.85 -25.03
C GLU A 57 0.22 9.55 -24.21
N ILE A 58 -0.12 10.48 -23.31
CA ILE A 58 -1.26 10.36 -22.39
C ILE A 58 -2.11 11.61 -22.58
N ARG A 59 -3.29 11.44 -23.19
CA ARG A 59 -4.22 12.55 -23.50
C ARG A 59 -5.62 12.04 -23.82
N PHE A 60 -6.61 12.92 -23.69
CA PHE A 60 -8.01 12.60 -23.95
C PHE A 60 -8.50 11.40 -23.13
N ASN A 61 -8.09 11.30 -21.87
CA ASN A 61 -8.65 10.35 -20.93
C ASN A 61 -9.51 11.08 -19.91
N LYS A 62 -10.21 10.32 -19.05
CA LYS A 62 -10.91 10.90 -17.91
C LYS A 62 -9.95 11.74 -17.04
N SER A 63 -10.46 12.85 -16.50
CA SER A 63 -9.76 13.65 -15.49
C SER A 63 -9.31 12.78 -14.32
N GLY A 64 -8.05 12.93 -13.90
CA GLY A 64 -7.35 12.05 -12.96
C GLY A 64 -6.46 11.01 -13.65
N CYS A 65 -6.58 10.83 -14.97
CA CYS A 65 -5.77 9.94 -15.79
C CYS A 65 -5.39 10.57 -17.15
N ASN A 66 -5.52 11.89 -17.28
CA ASN A 66 -5.43 12.61 -18.56
C ASN A 66 -4.02 13.14 -18.88
N SER A 67 -3.08 13.04 -17.95
CA SER A 67 -1.66 13.35 -18.20
C SER A 67 -0.73 12.43 -17.39
N ALA A 68 0.55 12.42 -17.72
CA ALA A 68 1.54 11.66 -16.96
C ALA A 68 1.62 12.14 -15.49
N GLU A 69 1.50 13.45 -15.27
CA GLU A 69 1.51 14.07 -13.94
C GLU A 69 0.30 13.63 -13.11
N GLU A 70 -0.91 13.62 -13.70
CA GLU A 70 -2.11 13.13 -13.03
C GLU A 70 -1.97 11.66 -12.62
N ILE A 71 -1.42 10.82 -13.51
CA ILE A 71 -1.18 9.41 -13.21
C ILE A 71 -0.12 9.26 -12.11
N LEU A 72 1.00 9.99 -12.19
CA LEU A 72 2.06 9.94 -11.17
C LEU A 72 1.54 10.39 -9.81
N GLU A 73 0.65 11.39 -9.77
CA GLU A 73 0.00 11.80 -8.53
C GLU A 73 -0.90 10.69 -8.00
N ALA A 74 -1.70 10.05 -8.86
CA ALA A 74 -2.50 8.88 -8.49
C ALA A 74 -1.65 7.68 -8.02
N CYS A 75 -0.43 7.52 -8.54
CA CYS A 75 0.54 6.51 -8.09
C CYS A 75 1.12 6.81 -6.70
N ARG A 76 1.21 8.10 -6.33
CA ARG A 76 1.68 8.53 -4.99
C ARG A 76 0.57 8.43 -3.96
N THR A 77 -0.67 8.63 -4.38
CA THR A 77 -1.86 8.44 -3.54
C THR A 77 -2.29 6.98 -3.59
N VAL A 78 -1.58 6.10 -2.88
CA VAL A 78 -2.12 4.78 -2.56
C VAL A 78 -3.32 5.03 -1.64
N GLY A 79 -4.53 4.81 -2.16
CA GLY A 79 -5.74 4.84 -1.36
C GLY A 79 -5.62 3.80 -0.23
N VAL A 80 -6.11 4.15 0.95
CA VAL A 80 -6.11 3.31 2.16
C VAL A 80 -6.79 1.94 1.91
N ASP A 81 -7.50 1.79 0.80
CA ASP A 81 -8.25 0.60 0.42
C ASP A 81 -7.44 -0.49 -0.33
N ASP A 82 -6.21 -0.23 -0.80
CA ASP A 82 -5.42 -1.19 -1.59
C ASP A 82 -3.97 -1.35 -1.08
N LEU A 83 -3.75 -1.28 0.24
CA LEU A 83 -2.62 -2.00 0.79
C LEU A 83 -2.97 -3.49 0.63
N PRO A 84 -2.17 -4.31 -0.09
CA PRO A 84 -2.30 -5.75 0.09
C PRO A 84 -2.14 -6.00 1.58
N GLU A 85 -3.21 -6.39 2.27
CA GLU A 85 -3.24 -6.77 3.69
C GLU A 85 -2.31 -7.98 3.99
N LYS A 86 -1.47 -8.36 3.04
CA LYS A 86 -0.77 -9.63 3.00
C LYS A 86 0.59 -9.62 3.68
N ASP A 87 1.17 -8.44 3.98
CA ASP A 87 2.54 -8.40 4.47
C ASP A 87 2.64 -8.07 5.97
N LEU A 88 1.51 -7.95 6.68
CA LEU A 88 1.53 -7.71 8.13
C LEU A 88 0.34 -8.33 8.88
N THR A 89 0.65 -9.31 9.75
CA THR A 89 -0.35 -9.98 10.61
C THR A 89 0.02 -9.80 12.08
N ILE A 90 -0.98 -9.56 12.93
CA ILE A 90 -0.81 -9.56 14.40
C ILE A 90 -1.58 -10.73 14.98
N TYR A 91 -0.90 -11.59 15.74
CA TYR A 91 -1.51 -12.77 16.36
C TYR A 91 -0.90 -13.09 17.74
N PRO A 92 -1.61 -13.82 18.61
CA PRO A 92 -3.03 -14.14 18.49
C PRO A 92 -3.91 -12.91 18.75
N ASN A 93 -5.11 -12.89 18.20
CA ASN A 93 -6.14 -11.90 18.52
C ASN A 93 -7.49 -12.61 18.74
N PRO A 94 -8.01 -12.68 19.97
CA PRO A 94 -7.50 -12.06 21.20
C PRO A 94 -6.13 -12.57 21.64
N THR A 95 -5.36 -11.71 22.32
CA THR A 95 -4.08 -12.06 22.94
C THR A 95 -4.21 -12.20 24.46
N ASN A 96 -3.50 -13.18 25.01
CA ASN A 96 -3.27 -13.32 26.44
C ASN A 96 -1.84 -12.89 26.78
N ASN A 97 -1.68 -11.71 27.37
CA ASN A 97 -0.44 -11.06 27.80
C ASN A 97 0.55 -10.65 26.70
N HIS A 98 0.60 -11.33 25.55
CA HIS A 98 1.60 -11.11 24.51
C HIS A 98 1.10 -11.41 23.09
N PHE A 99 1.63 -10.68 22.12
CA PHE A 99 1.36 -10.91 20.71
C PHE A 99 2.64 -10.85 19.87
N TYR A 100 2.51 -11.29 18.63
CA TYR A 100 3.54 -11.31 17.60
C TYR A 100 3.09 -10.43 16.44
N ILE A 101 4.07 -9.84 15.75
CA ILE A 101 3.87 -9.15 14.49
C ILE A 101 4.67 -9.92 13.44
N GLU A 102 3.97 -10.57 12.52
CA GLU A 102 4.59 -11.19 11.35
C GLU A 102 4.59 -10.20 10.20
N SER A 103 5.77 -9.95 9.65
CA SER A 103 6.05 -8.95 8.64
C SER A 103 7.26 -9.37 7.81
N ASP A 104 7.23 -9.09 6.51
CA ASP A 104 8.39 -9.30 5.62
C ASP A 104 9.52 -8.28 5.86
N ALA A 105 9.19 -7.15 6.50
CA ALA A 105 10.17 -6.16 6.94
C ALA A 105 10.66 -6.43 8.37
N GLU A 106 11.96 -6.23 8.61
CA GLU A 106 12.53 -6.25 9.95
C GLU A 106 12.05 -5.03 10.76
N LEU A 107 11.45 -5.27 11.93
CA LEU A 107 10.87 -4.24 12.79
C LEU A 107 11.74 -4.01 14.04
N GLY A 108 12.25 -2.78 14.19
CA GLY A 108 12.90 -2.31 15.40
C GLY A 108 11.93 -1.91 16.51
N SER A 109 12.47 -1.55 17.67
CA SER A 109 11.67 -1.12 18.84
C SER A 109 10.97 0.24 18.61
N ASP A 110 11.57 1.14 17.84
CA ASP A 110 11.03 2.48 17.56
C ASP A 110 9.93 2.47 16.48
N ASP A 111 9.79 1.34 15.78
CA ASP A 111 8.80 1.15 14.72
C ASP A 111 7.43 0.78 15.28
N VAL A 112 7.35 0.33 16.54
CA VAL A 112 6.10 -0.13 17.17
C VAL A 112 5.69 0.81 18.29
N GLU A 113 4.45 1.28 18.24
CA GLU A 113 3.81 2.00 19.34
C GLU A 113 2.47 1.36 19.70
N ILE A 114 2.20 1.25 21.00
CA ILE A 114 0.95 0.69 21.51
C ILE A 114 0.19 1.79 22.25
N TRP A 115 -1.10 1.90 21.97
CA TRP A 115 -1.99 2.91 22.54
C TRP A 115 -3.28 2.26 23.03
N THR A 116 -3.85 2.77 24.11
CA THR A 116 -5.23 2.44 24.50
C THR A 116 -6.22 3.12 23.55
N MET A 117 -7.47 2.66 23.51
CA MET A 117 -8.53 3.35 22.75
C MET A 117 -8.78 4.80 23.19
N THR A 118 -8.42 5.14 24.43
CA THR A 118 -8.55 6.51 24.97
C THR A 118 -7.38 7.42 24.57
N GLY A 119 -6.38 6.89 23.86
CA GLY A 119 -5.22 7.66 23.39
C GLY A 119 -4.03 7.71 24.36
N SER A 120 -4.01 6.87 25.40
CA SER A 120 -2.85 6.77 26.30
C SER A 120 -1.81 5.82 25.72
N LYS A 121 -0.52 6.20 25.74
CA LYS A 121 0.58 5.33 25.29
C LYS A 121 0.82 4.20 26.30
N VAL A 122 0.97 2.98 25.80
CA VAL A 122 1.23 1.76 26.59
C VAL A 122 2.69 1.35 26.38
N PRO A 123 3.51 1.30 27.44
CA PRO A 123 4.86 0.75 27.35
C PRO A 123 4.80 -0.77 27.14
N PHE A 124 5.82 -1.34 26.52
CA PHE A 124 5.90 -2.78 26.28
C PHE A 124 7.34 -3.28 26.39
N SER A 125 7.49 -4.57 26.60
CA SER A 125 8.77 -5.28 26.54
C SER A 125 8.78 -6.23 25.34
N ARG A 126 9.95 -6.49 24.77
CA ARG A 126 10.15 -7.50 23.73
C ARG A 126 11.04 -8.63 24.26
N VAL A 127 10.58 -9.87 24.15
CA VAL A 127 11.35 -11.08 24.52
C VAL A 127 11.32 -12.04 23.33
N GLY A 128 12.43 -12.13 22.60
CA GLY A 128 12.43 -12.71 21.25
C GLY A 128 11.52 -11.89 20.33
N ASP A 129 10.61 -12.54 19.62
CA ASP A 129 9.63 -11.86 18.75
C ASP A 129 8.32 -11.52 19.47
N ALA A 130 8.15 -11.99 20.71
CA ALA A 130 6.95 -11.72 21.50
C ALA A 130 7.00 -10.31 22.09
N ILE A 131 5.89 -9.59 21.92
CA ILE A 131 5.64 -8.25 22.46
C ILE A 131 4.71 -8.38 23.66
N TYR A 132 5.12 -7.86 24.80
CA TYR A 132 4.39 -7.87 26.07
C TYR A 132 3.95 -6.45 26.42
N PRO A 133 2.70 -6.04 26.10
CA PRO A 133 2.17 -4.75 26.51
C PRO A 133 2.02 -4.71 28.03
N HIS A 134 2.43 -3.61 28.65
CA HIS A 134 2.21 -3.35 30.07
C HIS A 134 0.89 -2.60 30.26
N ALA A 135 -0.17 -3.07 29.60
CA ALA A 135 -1.53 -2.56 29.81
C ALA A 135 -2.10 -3.17 31.09
N LEU A 136 -2.81 -2.37 31.89
CA LEU A 136 -3.34 -2.79 33.19
C LEU A 136 -4.68 -3.51 33.07
N ASP A 137 -5.49 -3.13 32.09
CA ASP A 137 -6.85 -3.60 31.92
C ASP A 137 -7.02 -4.39 30.62
N SER A 138 -7.95 -5.35 30.64
CA SER A 138 -8.46 -5.95 29.41
C SER A 138 -9.11 -4.89 28.53
N GLY A 139 -8.93 -4.98 27.22
CA GLY A 139 -9.55 -4.02 26.31
C GLY A 139 -8.97 -4.07 24.91
N ILE A 140 -9.29 -3.07 24.11
CA ILE A 140 -8.74 -2.94 22.77
C ILE A 140 -7.49 -2.07 22.83
N LEU A 141 -6.39 -2.60 22.29
CA LEU A 141 -5.16 -1.84 22.05
C LEU A 141 -5.06 -1.50 20.57
N ILE A 142 -4.55 -0.31 20.29
CA ILE A 142 -4.21 0.18 18.97
C ILE A 142 -2.69 0.04 18.81
N VAL A 143 -2.26 -0.83 17.90
CA VAL A 143 -0.86 -1.06 17.56
C VAL A 143 -0.57 -0.27 16.28
N LYS A 144 0.35 0.69 16.37
CA LYS A 144 0.86 1.46 15.23
C LYS A 144 2.24 0.93 14.86
N ILE A 145 2.45 0.66 13.58
CA ILE A 145 3.66 0.02 13.05
C ILE A 145 4.17 0.88 11.90
N LYS A 146 5.42 1.32 11.97
CA LYS A 146 6.06 2.17 10.96
C LYS A 146 6.94 1.29 10.06
N ILE A 147 6.69 1.30 8.75
CA ILE A 147 7.47 0.55 7.75
C ILE A 147 7.68 1.45 6.54
N SER A 148 8.94 1.66 6.15
CA SER A 148 9.30 2.41 4.93
C SER A 148 8.59 3.77 4.79
N GLY A 149 8.44 4.50 5.90
CA GLY A 149 7.76 5.81 5.97
C GLY A 149 6.22 5.76 6.03
N GLN A 150 5.62 4.58 5.93
CA GLN A 150 4.19 4.36 6.10
C GLN A 150 3.85 3.95 7.54
N THR A 151 2.67 4.32 8.02
CA THR A 151 2.18 3.88 9.34
C THR A 151 0.94 2.99 9.17
N LEU A 152 1.09 1.73 9.56
CA LEU A 152 0.00 0.76 9.64
C LEU A 152 -0.62 0.80 11.03
N VAL A 153 -1.94 0.65 11.11
CA VAL A 153 -2.67 0.65 12.38
C VAL A 153 -3.54 -0.59 12.46
N LYS A 154 -3.33 -1.41 13.49
CA LYS A 154 -4.14 -2.61 13.77
C LYS A 154 -4.72 -2.53 15.18
N LYS A 155 -5.91 -3.10 15.35
CA LYS A 155 -6.59 -3.20 16.65
C LYS A 155 -6.49 -4.65 17.14
N ILE A 156 -6.15 -4.84 18.40
CA ILE A 156 -6.13 -6.16 19.05
C ILE A 156 -6.96 -6.15 20.32
N ILE A 157 -7.57 -7.29 20.63
CA ILE A 157 -8.24 -7.54 21.90
C ILE A 157 -7.19 -8.09 22.87
N TYR A 158 -6.88 -7.34 23.92
CA TYR A 158 -5.89 -7.68 24.93
C TYR A 158 -6.55 -8.17 26.21
N LEU A 159 -6.05 -9.28 26.73
CA LEU A 159 -6.42 -9.90 27.99
C LEU A 159 -5.11 -10.08 28.80
N PRO A 160 -4.91 -9.39 29.93
CA PRO A 160 -3.74 -9.52 30.80
C PRO A 160 -3.78 -10.74 31.72
#